data_AF-A0A963I8A9-F1
#
_entry.id   AF-A0A963I8A9-F1
#
_cell.length_a   1.000
_cell.length_b   1.000
_cell.length_c   1.000
_cell.angle_alpha   90.00
_cell.angle_beta   90.00
_cell.angle_gamma   90.00
#
_symmetry.space_group_name_H-M   'P 1'
#
loop_
_entity.id
_entity.type
_entity.pdbx_description
1 polymer ?
#
loop_
_entity_poly.entity_id
_entity_poly.type
_entity_poly.pdbx_seq_one_letter_code
_entity_poly.pdbx_strand_id
1 'polypeptide(L)' 'MRNKSVLAEAEDIQRAVEMIRLGARMQMLETETKLSRERLLKLYKEVRGVSPPKGMLPFSTDWFMTWQPNV' A
#
# COMPACT_ATOMS: atom_id res chain seq x y z
N MET A 1 -19.71 -10.61 -17.34
CA MET A 1 -18.61 -10.59 -16.34
C MET A 1 -17.31 -10.66 -17.11
N ARG A 2 -16.49 -9.60 -17.07
CA ARG A 2 -15.23 -9.53 -17.83
C ARG A 2 -14.23 -10.43 -17.11
N ASN A 3 -13.80 -11.52 -17.74
CA ASN A 3 -12.80 -12.46 -17.19
C ASN A 3 -11.62 -11.64 -16.66
N LYS A 4 -11.45 -11.59 -15.33
CA LYS A 4 -10.28 -10.98 -14.73
C LYS A 4 -9.08 -11.81 -15.20
N SER A 5 -8.17 -11.18 -15.91
CA SER A 5 -6.94 -11.84 -16.35
C SER A 5 -6.15 -12.25 -15.11
N VAL A 6 -5.83 -13.55 -14.99
CA VAL A 6 -4.97 -14.09 -13.93
C VAL A 6 -3.61 -13.37 -13.91
N LEU A 7 -3.13 -12.97 -15.09
CA LEU A 7 -1.91 -12.20 -15.27
C LEU A 7 -1.99 -10.83 -14.60
N ALA A 8 -3.11 -10.11 -14.79
CA ALA A 8 -3.32 -8.81 -14.14
C ALA A 8 -3.44 -8.93 -12.62
N GLU A 9 -4.04 -10.01 -12.13
CA GLU A 9 -4.10 -10.27 -10.69
C GLU A 9 -2.71 -10.58 -10.10
N ALA A 10 -1.88 -11.35 -10.81
CA ALA A 10 -0.50 -11.62 -10.41
C ALA A 10 0.34 -10.34 -10.38
N GLU A 11 0.20 -9.46 -11.38
CA GLU A 11 0.88 -8.15 -11.42
C GLU A 11 0.47 -7.27 -10.23
N ASP A 12 -0.82 -7.19 -9.90
CA ASP A 12 -1.30 -6.40 -8.76
C ASP A 12 -0.77 -6.94 -7.43
N ILE A 13 -0.64 -8.27 -7.28
CA ILE A 13 -0.03 -8.89 -6.10
C ILE A 13 1.46 -8.53 -6.02
N GLN A 14 2.21 -8.67 -7.11
CA GLN A 14 3.63 -8.34 -7.11
C GLN A 14 3.87 -6.87 -6.76
N ARG A 15 3.09 -5.96 -7.36
CA ARG A 15 3.13 -4.53 -7.02
C ARG A 15 2.86 -4.29 -5.54
N ALA A 16 1.83 -4.94 -4.97
CA ALA A 16 1.53 -4.81 -3.55
C ALA A 16 2.70 -5.28 -2.66
N VAL A 17 3.34 -6.40 -3.00
CA VAL A 17 4.50 -6.94 -2.27
C VAL A 17 5.66 -5.94 -2.28
N GLU A 18 5.99 -5.39 -3.45
CA GLU A 18 7.08 -4.41 -3.58
C GLU A 18 6.81 -3.15 -2.75
N MET A 19 5.60 -2.60 -2.85
CA MET A 19 5.19 -1.46 -2.04
C MET A 19 5.31 -1.74 -0.54
N ILE A 20 4.88 -2.93 -0.07
CA ILE A 20 5.02 -3.33 1.34
C ILE A 20 6.49 -3.40 1.77
N ARG A 21 7.38 -3.91 0.90
CA ARG A 21 8.83 -3.95 1.17
C ARG A 21 9.42 -2.55 1.29
N LEU A 22 8.96 -1.62 0.46
CA LEU A 22 9.33 -0.19 0.51
C LEU A 22 8.74 0.56 1.73
N GLY A 23 7.91 -0.10 2.55
CA GLY A 23 7.31 0.51 3.73
C GLY A 23 6.02 1.28 3.45
N ALA A 24 5.36 1.00 2.32
CA ALA A 24 4.05 1.57 2.02
C ALA A 24 3.04 1.24 3.13
N ARG A 25 2.19 2.22 3.43
CA ARG A 25 1.12 2.08 4.41
C ARG A 25 -0.13 1.48 3.77
N MET A 26 -1.00 0.91 4.60
CA MET A 26 -2.23 0.27 4.15
C MET A 26 -3.09 1.19 3.27
N GLN A 27 -3.23 2.47 3.62
CA GLN A 27 -3.98 3.45 2.84
C GLN A 27 -3.43 3.61 1.41
N MET A 28 -2.10 3.60 1.25
CA MET A 28 -1.45 3.68 -0.06
C MET A 28 -1.65 2.40 -0.87
N LEU A 29 -1.62 1.23 -0.21
CA LEU A 29 -1.87 -0.04 -0.88
C LEU A 29 -3.32 -0.16 -1.36
N GLU A 30 -4.28 0.37 -0.60
CA GLU A 30 -5.71 0.39 -0.96
C GLU A 30 -6.00 1.31 -2.14
N THR A 31 -5.23 2.39 -2.34
CA THR A 31 -5.40 3.31 -3.49
C THR A 31 -4.67 2.83 -4.75
N GLU A 32 -3.48 2.25 -4.61
CA GLU A 32 -2.63 1.88 -5.75
C GLU A 32 -2.89 0.46 -6.30
N THR A 33 -3.64 -0.38 -5.58
CA THR A 33 -3.92 -1.76 -5.98
C THR A 33 -5.42 -2.05 -6.05
N LYS A 34 -5.81 -3.04 -6.86
CA LYS A 34 -7.21 -3.48 -6.98
C LYS A 34 -7.56 -4.63 -6.03
N LEU A 35 -6.66 -4.93 -5.09
CA LEU A 35 -6.83 -6.03 -4.14
C LEU A 35 -7.81 -5.64 -3.05
N SER A 36 -8.57 -6.62 -2.55
CA SER A 36 -9.42 -6.38 -1.39
C SER A 36 -8.57 -6.12 -0.16
N ARG A 37 -9.11 -5.29 0.75
CA ARG A 37 -8.46 -4.98 2.04
C ARG A 37 -8.06 -6.22 2.82
N GLU A 38 -8.87 -7.28 2.79
CA GLU A 38 -8.56 -8.54 3.46
C GLU A 38 -7.32 -9.22 2.85
N ARG A 39 -7.19 -9.24 1.52
CA ARG A 39 -5.99 -9.77 0.85
C ARG A 39 -4.76 -8.96 1.18
N LEU A 40 -4.87 -7.62 1.16
CA LEU A 40 -3.76 -6.73 1.53
C LEU A 40 -3.31 -6.96 2.99
N LEU A 41 -4.23 -7.18 3.92
CA LEU A 41 -3.89 -7.49 5.31
C LEU A 41 -3.13 -8.82 5.46
N LYS A 42 -3.54 -9.87 4.72
CA LYS A 42 -2.83 -11.16 4.72
C LYS A 42 -1.44 -11.02 4.11
N LEU A 43 -1.35 -10.40 2.93
CA LEU A 43 -0.08 -10.10 2.25
C LEU A 43 0.88 -9.28 3.11
N TYR A 44 0.38 -8.26 3.80
CA TYR A 44 1.21 -7.44 4.68
C TYR A 44 1.81 -8.26 5.83
N LYS A 45 1.00 -9.13 6.46
CA LYS A 45 1.47 -10.02 7.52
C LYS A 45 2.47 -11.06 7.00
N GLU A 46 2.24 -11.61 5.81
CA GLU A 46 3.14 -12.59 5.18
C GLU A 46 4.51 -11.95 4.86
N VAL A 47 4.53 -10.71 4.34
CA VAL A 47 5.77 -10.04 3.94
C VAL A 47 6.52 -9.41 5.10
N ARG A 48 5.82 -8.80 6.08
CA ARG A 48 6.45 -8.04 7.18
C ARG A 48 6.44 -8.76 8.54
N GLY A 49 5.71 -9.87 8.66
CA GLY A 49 5.56 -10.62 9.92
C GLY A 49 4.73 -9.93 11.00
N VAL A 50 4.28 -8.69 10.75
CA VAL A 50 3.53 -7.87 11.71
C VAL A 50 2.22 -7.38 11.12
N SER A 51 1.27 -7.02 11.98
CA SER A 51 0.06 -6.35 11.51
C SER A 51 0.41 -4.90 11.10
N PRO A 52 -0.18 -4.39 10.01
CA PRO A 52 0.02 -3.00 9.62
C PRO A 52 -0.46 -2.05 10.72
N PRO A 53 0.15 -0.85 10.84
CA PRO A 53 -0.25 0.13 11.84
C PRO A 53 -1.74 0.45 11.74
N LYS A 54 -2.42 0.45 12.87
CA LYS A 54 -3.83 0.84 12.96
C LYS A 54 -3.94 2.36 13.06
N GLY A 55 -4.88 2.93 12.33
CA GLY A 55 -5.16 4.36 12.33
C GLY A 55 -5.02 4.97 10.94
N MET A 56 -5.81 6.01 10.68
CA MET A 56 -5.65 6.83 9.50
C MET A 56 -4.58 7.86 9.78
N LEU A 57 -3.60 8.00 8.89
CA LEU A 57 -2.76 9.19 8.99
C LEU A 57 -3.54 10.40 8.49
N PRO A 58 -3.52 11.52 9.22
CA PRO A 58 -3.96 12.78 8.67
C PRO A 58 -3.00 13.17 7.55
N PHE A 59 -3.54 13.43 6.37
CA PHE A 59 -2.81 14.11 5.32
C PHE A 59 -2.91 15.61 5.61
N SER A 60 -1.77 16.29 5.74
CA SER A 60 -1.73 17.75 5.78
C SER A 60 -0.65 18.24 4.81
N THR A 61 -1.00 19.25 4.01
CA THR A 61 -0.04 19.99 3.19
C THR A 61 1.00 20.69 4.06
N ASP A 62 0.67 21.03 5.31
CA ASP A 62 1.55 21.71 6.26
C ASP A 62 2.78 20.86 6.61
N TRP A 63 2.68 19.53 6.52
CA TRP A 63 3.81 18.62 6.69
C TRP A 63 4.93 18.89 5.69
N PHE A 64 4.57 19.30 4.46
CA PHE A 64 5.51 19.62 3.38
C PHE A 64 5.94 21.10 3.36
N MET A 65 5.20 21.97 4.05
CA MET A 65 5.50 23.40 4.11
C MET A 65 6.50 23.75 5.23
N THR A 66 6.93 22.78 6.03
CA THR A 66 8.04 22.99 6.97
C THR A 66 9.32 23.24 6.17
N TRP A 67 9.82 24.46 6.27
CA TRP A 67 10.93 24.99 5.48
C TRP A 67 12.18 24.10 5.62
N GLN A 68 12.59 23.44 4.53
CA GLN A 68 13.95 22.97 4.35
C GLN A 68 14.71 24.02 3.51
N PRO A 69 15.90 24.47 3.91
CA PRO A 69 16.87 25.00 2.96
C PRO A 69 17.01 23.94 1.85
N ASN A 70 16.82 24.38 0.60
CA ASN A 70 16.87 23.58 -0.62
C ASN A 70 17.97 22.51 -0.55
N VAL A 71 17.64 21.32 -1.06
CA VAL A 71 18.54 20.21 -1.41
C VAL A 71 19.89 20.70 -1.93
#